data_AF-A0A432I581-F1
#
_entry.id   AF-A0A432I581-F1
#
_cell.length_a   1.000
_cell.length_b   1.000
_cell.length_c   1.000
_cell.angle_alpha   90.00
_cell.angle_beta   90.00
_cell.angle_gamma   90.00
#
_symmetry.space_group_name_H-M   'P 1'
#
loop_
_entity.id
_entity.type
_entity.pdbx_description
1 polymer ?
#
loop_
_entity_poly.entity_id
_entity_poly.type
_entity_poly.pdbx_seq_one_letter_code
_entity_poly.pdbx_strand_id
1 'polypeptide(L)' 'MTLDLDENLLGQAIEATGQKSKTKAVNKAMKKYVRQLHIGHLLSRKGKFDLNLDDWYEFRHLEHDDWPK' A
#
# COMPACT_ATOMS: atom_id res chain seq x y z
N MET A 1 -4.66 -20.48 -14.62
CA MET A 1 -5.36 -20.03 -13.40
C MET A 1 -6.52 -19.17 -13.85
N THR A 2 -7.73 -19.51 -13.45
CA THR A 2 -8.95 -18.76 -13.81
C THR A 2 -9.51 -18.18 -12.53
N LEU A 3 -9.70 -16.87 -12.49
CA LEU A 3 -10.30 -16.17 -11.36
C LEU A 3 -11.68 -15.70 -11.82
N ASP A 4 -12.71 -16.02 -11.05
CA ASP A 4 -14.04 -15.48 -11.31
C ASP A 4 -14.10 -14.04 -10.81
N LEU A 5 -14.43 -13.11 -11.70
CA LEU A 5 -14.46 -11.68 -11.46
C LEU A 5 -15.75 -11.12 -12.03
N ASP A 6 -16.42 -10.27 -11.25
CA ASP A 6 -17.55 -9.50 -11.74
C ASP A 6 -17.12 -8.65 -12.95
N GLU A 7 -17.79 -8.85 -14.09
CA GLU A 7 -17.42 -8.23 -15.35
C GLU A 7 -17.68 -6.71 -15.34
N ASN A 8 -18.67 -6.25 -14.59
CA ASN A 8 -18.95 -4.82 -14.41
C ASN A 8 -17.85 -4.17 -13.57
N LEU A 9 -17.43 -4.82 -12.49
CA LEU A 9 -16.31 -4.35 -11.67
C LEU A 9 -15.00 -4.30 -12.48
N LEU A 10 -14.77 -5.30 -13.35
CA LEU A 10 -13.61 -5.32 -14.23
C LEU A 10 -13.65 -4.18 -15.26
N GLY A 11 -14.83 -3.89 -15.82
CA GLY A 11 -15.05 -2.72 -16.70
C GLY A 11 -14.70 -1.41 -16.00
N GLN A 12 -15.22 -1.19 -14.80
CA GLN A 12 -14.90 -0.02 -13.99
C GLN A 12 -13.40 0.08 -13.67
N ALA A 13 -12.76 -1.04 -13.35
CA ALA A 13 -11.32 -1.06 -13.11
C ALA A 13 -10.51 -0.70 -14.36
N ILE A 14 -10.93 -1.14 -15.56
CA ILE A 14 -10.31 -0.79 -16.84
C ILE A 14 -10.40 0.72 -17.09
N GLU A 15 -11.60 1.29 -16.94
CA GLU A 15 -11.84 2.73 -17.12
C GLU A 15 -11.04 3.56 -16.11
N ALA A 16 -11.16 3.24 -14.82
CA ALA A 16 -10.50 3.97 -13.74
C ALA A 16 -8.96 3.90 -13.81
N THR A 17 -8.41 2.82 -14.38
CA THR A 17 -6.95 2.64 -14.51
C THR A 17 -6.38 3.14 -15.85
N GLY A 18 -7.25 3.39 -16.83
CA GLY A 18 -6.89 3.75 -18.21
C GLY A 18 -6.16 2.63 -18.97
N GLN A 19 -6.29 1.37 -18.53
CA GLN A 19 -5.55 0.24 -19.10
C GLN A 19 -6.39 -0.51 -20.12
N LYS A 20 -5.87 -0.73 -21.32
CA LYS A 20 -6.56 -1.48 -22.38
C LYS A 20 -6.64 -3.00 -22.13
N SER A 21 -5.83 -3.52 -21.22
CA SER A 21 -5.74 -4.95 -20.91
C SER A 21 -6.37 -5.24 -19.55
N LYS A 22 -7.29 -6.23 -19.51
CA LYS A 22 -7.91 -6.76 -18.29
C LYS A 22 -6.87 -7.05 -17.20
N THR A 23 -5.82 -7.81 -17.53
CA THR A 23 -4.74 -8.15 -16.60
C THR A 23 -3.99 -6.92 -16.07
N LYS A 24 -3.67 -5.95 -16.93
CA LYS A 24 -2.98 -4.72 -16.51
C LYS A 24 -3.87 -3.86 -15.61
N ALA A 25 -5.15 -3.76 -15.92
CA ALA A 25 -6.13 -3.04 -15.11
C ALA A 25 -6.20 -3.64 -13.70
N VAL A 26 -6.41 -4.96 -13.60
CA VAL A 26 -6.47 -5.69 -12.32
C VAL A 26 -5.18 -5.50 -11.53
N ASN A 27 -4.02 -5.73 -12.14
CA ASN A 27 -2.73 -5.59 -11.43
C ASN A 27 -2.51 -4.17 -10.92
N LYS A 28 -2.89 -3.14 -11.68
CA LYS A 28 -2.75 -1.74 -11.28
C LYS A 28 -3.74 -1.38 -10.16
N ALA A 29 -4.98 -1.83 -10.26
CA ALA A 29 -6.00 -1.64 -9.23
C ALA A 29 -5.59 -2.30 -7.90
N MET A 30 -5.14 -3.56 -7.95
CA MET A 30 -4.70 -4.29 -6.76
C MET A 30 -3.49 -3.66 -6.09
N LYS A 31 -2.49 -3.20 -6.87
CA LYS A 31 -1.34 -2.45 -6.30
C LYS A 31 -1.78 -1.17 -5.58
N LYS A 32 -2.74 -0.44 -6.15
CA LYS A 32 -3.29 0.78 -5.53
C LYS A 32 -4.04 0.45 -4.24
N TYR A 33 -4.84 -0.61 -4.23
CA TYR A 33 -5.58 -1.07 -3.06
C TYR A 33 -4.64 -1.44 -1.91
N VAL A 34 -3.63 -2.28 -2.15
CA VAL A 34 -2.64 -2.67 -1.13
C VAL A 34 -1.90 -1.44 -0.59
N ARG A 35 -1.52 -0.49 -1.45
CA ARG A 35 -0.90 0.78 -1.00
C ARG A 35 -1.84 1.59 -0.09
N GLN A 36 -3.13 1.66 -0.41
CA GLN A 36 -4.11 2.37 0.41
C GLN A 36 -4.30 1.70 1.78
N LEU A 37 -4.30 0.36 1.85
CA LEU A 37 -4.32 -0.36 3.11
C LEU A 37 -3.09 -0.02 3.98
N HIS A 38 -1.89 -0.02 3.40
CA HIS A 38 -0.68 0.38 4.13
C HIS A 38 -0.75 1.83 4.64
N ILE A 39 -1.19 2.77 3.80
CA ILE A 39 -1.34 4.17 4.21
C ILE A 39 -2.38 4.29 5.33
N GLY A 40 -3.52 3.61 5.22
CA GLY A 40 -4.54 3.58 6.25
C GLY A 40 -4.02 3.03 7.59
N HIS A 41 -3.20 1.98 7.53
CA HIS A 41 -2.54 1.42 8.70
C HIS A 41 -1.52 2.37 9.34
N LEU A 42 -0.78 3.13 8.54
CA LEU A 42 0.14 4.15 9.06
C LEU A 42 -0.64 5.31 9.70
N LEU A 43 -1.71 5.76 9.05
CA LEU A 43 -2.56 6.85 9.56
C LEU A 43 -3.29 6.46 10.84
N SER A 44 -3.72 5.20 10.99
CA SER A 44 -4.36 4.73 12.23
C SER A 44 -3.42 4.71 13.43
N ARG A 45 -2.10 4.73 13.18
CA ARG A 45 -1.05 4.87 14.20
C ARG A 45 -0.69 6.33 14.49
N LYS A 46 -1.10 7.28 13.64
CA LYS A 46 -0.88 8.72 13.84
C LYS A 46 -1.67 9.17 15.09
N GLY A 47 -0.96 9.49 16.17
CA GLY A 47 -1.52 9.80 17.49
C GLY A 47 -1.22 8.75 18.58
N LYS A 48 -0.73 7.56 18.22
CA LYS A 48 -0.08 6.61 19.15
C LYS A 48 1.44 6.70 19.15
N PHE A 49 1.99 7.33 18.11
CA PHE A 49 3.41 7.64 18.03
C PHE A 49 3.60 8.99 18.71
N ASP A 50 3.91 8.94 20.00
CA ASP A 50 4.41 10.10 20.73
C ASP A 50 5.84 10.34 20.23
N LEU A 51 6.00 11.25 19.27
CA LEU A 51 7.32 11.70 18.83
C LEU A 51 7.80 12.73 19.84
N ASN A 52 8.05 12.31 21.09
CA ASN A 52 8.80 13.16 21.98
C ASN A 52 10.19 13.36 21.37
N LEU A 53 10.64 14.61 21.33
CA LEU A 53 11.91 15.02 20.73
C LEU A 53 13.11 14.25 21.34
N ASP A 54 12.95 13.74 22.56
CA ASP A 54 13.95 12.92 23.26
C ASP A 54 14.16 11.55 22.60
N ASP A 55 13.14 10.95 21.97
CA ASP A 55 13.23 9.63 21.33
C ASP A 55 13.95 9.68 19.96
N TRP A 56 14.17 10.88 19.40
CA TRP A 56 14.77 11.03 18.08
C TRP A 56 16.26 10.64 18.05
N TYR A 57 16.95 10.74 19.18
CA TYR A 57 18.35 10.30 19.28
C TYR A 57 18.46 8.76 19.18
N GLU A 58 17.57 8.04 19.87
CA GLU A 58 17.47 6.57 19.84
C GLU A 58 17.04 6.04 18.45
N PHE A 59 16.05 6.68 17.81
CA PHE A 59 15.61 6.29 16.47
C PHE A 59 16.70 6.44 15.40
N ARG A 60 17.60 7.41 15.53
CA ARG A 60 18.70 7.61 14.58
C ARG A 60 19.76 6.52 14.69
N HIS A 61 19.86 5.83 15.82
CA HIS A 61 20.86 4.79 16.06
C HIS A 61 20.29 3.38 15.85
N LEU A 62 18.97 3.24 15.72
CA LEU A 62 18.27 2.02 15.34
C LEU A 62 18.44 1.62 13.86
N GLU A 63 18.92 2.51 12.99
CA GLU A 63 19.12 2.21 11.55
C GLU A 63 20.33 1.28 11.26
N HIS A 64 21.07 0.83 12.27
CA HIS A 64 22.31 0.08 12.05
C HIS A 64 22.27 -1.43 12.21
N ASP A 65 21.20 -2.06 12.74
CA ASP A 65 21.32 -3.47 13.17
C ASP A 65 20.54 -4.54 12.41
N ASP A 66 19.55 -4.25 11.54
CA ASP A 66 18.76 -5.35 10.95
C ASP A 66 18.19 -5.08 9.53
N TRP A 67 19.06 -4.81 8.55
CA TRP A 67 18.68 -5.04 7.13
C TRP A 67 19.49 -6.22 6.56
N PRO A 68 18.88 -7.39 6.31
CA PRO A 68 19.57 -8.47 5.62
C PRO A 68 19.90 -8.02 4.20
N LYS A 69 21.20 -8.05 3.87
CA LYS A 69 21.75 -7.74 2.54
C LYS A 69 21.23 -8.67 1.45
#